data_AF-F8UVJ8-F1
#
_entry.id   AF-F8UVJ8-F1
#
_cell.length_a   1.000
_cell.length_b   1.000
_cell.length_c   1.000
_cell.angle_alpha   90.00
_cell.angle_beta   90.00
_cell.angle_gamma   90.00
#
_symmetry.space_group_name_H-M   'P 1'
#
loop_
_entity.id
_entity.type
_entity.pdbx_description
1 polymer ?
#
loop_
_entity_poly.entity_id
_entity_poly.type
_entity_poly.pdbx_seq_one_letter_code
_entity_poly.pdbx_strand_id
1 'polypeptide(L)'
;GSSNIDCLASIGTIFAIYRKDNDSEPTEKDALLPGRKIVAAGYALYGSATMLELSTGQGVNCFMLDPSIGEFILVDRDVRIKKKGKIYSLNEGYAQYFYPDVTEYLQKKKFPEGGSGLHCGRSVGSMVA
;
A
#
# COMPACT_ATOMS: atom_id res chain seq x y z
N GLY A 1 -0.45 8.62 6.53
CA GLY A 1 0.80 9.39 6.52
C GLY A 1 0.61 10.79 7.06
N SER A 2 -0.17 10.96 8.12
CA SER A 2 -0.41 12.28 8.71
C SER A 2 0.88 12.89 9.27
N SER A 3 1.74 12.07 9.88
CA SER A 3 3.06 12.47 10.39
C SER A 3 4.01 13.06 9.34
N ASN A 4 3.69 12.90 8.06
CA ASN A 4 4.54 13.29 6.94
C ASN A 4 4.05 14.55 6.22
N ILE A 5 2.91 15.12 6.62
CA ILE A 5 2.31 16.29 5.96
C ILE A 5 3.25 17.49 6.08
N ASP A 6 3.70 17.80 7.30
CA ASP A 6 4.48 19.01 7.59
C ASP A 6 5.90 18.95 6.99
N CYS A 7 6.42 17.75 6.72
CA CYS A 7 7.73 17.58 6.08
C CYS A 7 7.65 17.38 4.55
N LEU A 8 6.47 17.59 3.95
CA LEU A 8 6.22 17.47 2.51
C LEU A 8 6.61 16.09 1.92
N ALA A 9 6.60 15.05 2.75
CA ALA A 9 6.78 13.69 2.28
C ALA A 9 5.48 13.17 1.64
N SER A 10 5.61 12.12 0.83
CA SER A 10 4.45 11.57 0.10
C SER A 10 3.36 11.07 1.05
N ILE A 11 2.12 11.42 0.72
CA ILE A 11 0.90 11.04 1.45
C ILE A 11 -0.13 10.48 0.47
N GLY A 12 -1.33 10.15 0.93
CA GLY A 12 -2.33 9.53 0.06
C GLY A 12 -3.67 9.29 0.74
N THR A 13 -4.63 8.85 -0.07
CA THR A 13 -5.98 8.45 0.34
C THR A 13 -6.16 6.96 0.05
N ILE A 14 -6.73 6.20 0.98
CA ILE A 14 -7.02 4.76 0.79
C ILE A 14 -8.53 4.59 0.83
N PHE A 15 -9.07 3.73 -0.03
CA PHE A 15 -10.49 3.44 -0.04
C PHE A 15 -10.76 1.95 -0.31
N ALA A 16 -11.90 1.49 0.18
CA ALA A 16 -12.46 0.19 -0.11
C ALA A 16 -13.97 0.34 -0.29
N ILE A 17 -14.52 -0.31 -1.31
CA ILE A 17 -15.92 -0.27 -1.68
C ILE A 17 -16.49 -1.66 -1.43
N TYR A 18 -17.60 -1.70 -0.70
CA TYR A 18 -18.39 -2.90 -0.44
C TYR A 18 -19.74 -2.77 -1.11
N ARG A 19 -20.33 -3.93 -1.45
CA ARG A 19 -21.74 -4.00 -1.83
C ARG A 19 -22.56 -4.23 -0.57
N LYS A 20 -23.64 -3.47 -0.40
CA LYS A 20 -24.63 -3.76 0.65
C LYS A 20 -25.44 -5.00 0.23
N ASP A 21 -25.55 -5.97 1.14
CA ASP A 21 -26.08 -7.30 0.83
C ASP A 21 -27.61 -7.45 1.07
N ASN A 22 -28.29 -6.40 1.53
CA ASN A 22 -29.73 -6.42 1.82
C ASN A 22 -30.36 -5.03 1.60
N ASP A 23 -31.69 -4.98 1.62
CA ASP A 23 -32.48 -3.75 1.41
C ASP A 23 -32.90 -3.05 2.71
N SER A 24 -32.32 -3.40 3.86
CA SER A 24 -32.62 -2.70 5.12
C SER A 24 -32.14 -1.24 5.07
N GLU A 25 -32.56 -0.42 6.04
CA GLU A 25 -31.91 0.87 6.26
C GLU A 25 -30.40 0.69 6.50
N PRO A 26 -29.54 1.55 5.91
CA PRO A 26 -28.09 1.48 6.12
C PRO A 26 -27.70 1.69 7.58
N THR A 27 -26.77 0.88 8.07
CA THR A 27 -26.23 0.99 9.43
C THR A 27 -24.70 0.82 9.42
N GLU A 28 -24.04 1.18 10.53
CA GLU A 28 -22.58 0.96 10.68
C GLU A 28 -22.18 -0.51 10.50
N LYS A 29 -23.07 -1.45 10.79
CA LYS A 29 -22.83 -2.89 10.62
C LYS A 29 -22.59 -3.27 9.16
N ASP A 30 -23.12 -2.50 8.21
CA ASP A 30 -22.92 -2.75 6.78
C ASP A 30 -21.46 -2.51 6.34
N ALA A 31 -20.68 -1.76 7.12
CA ALA A 31 -19.25 -1.58 6.89
C ALA A 31 -18.37 -2.65 7.58
N LEU A 32 -18.93 -3.42 8.53
CA LEU A 32 -18.22 -4.45 9.30
C LEU A 32 -18.16 -5.79 8.56
N LEU A 33 -17.71 -5.74 7.31
CA LEU A 33 -17.58 -6.89 6.43
C LEU A 33 -16.12 -7.35 6.34
N PRO A 34 -15.86 -8.65 6.14
CA PRO A 34 -14.50 -9.12 5.88
C PRO A 34 -13.98 -8.53 4.57
N GLY A 35 -12.69 -8.20 4.50
CA GLY A 35 -12.07 -7.62 3.30
C GLY A 35 -12.22 -8.47 2.02
N ARG A 36 -12.53 -9.76 2.14
CA ARG A 36 -12.88 -10.63 0.99
C ARG A 36 -14.19 -10.23 0.28
N LYS A 37 -15.03 -9.38 0.90
CA LYS A 37 -16.26 -8.83 0.31
C LYS A 37 -16.06 -7.48 -0.40
N ILE A 38 -14.84 -6.96 -0.43
CA ILE A 38 -14.52 -5.75 -1.20
C ILE A 38 -14.80 -6.01 -2.67
N VAL A 39 -15.59 -5.13 -3.30
CA VAL A 39 -15.90 -5.20 -4.74
C VAL A 39 -14.96 -4.32 -5.57
N ALA A 40 -14.41 -3.27 -4.96
CA ALA A 40 -13.33 -2.48 -5.52
C ALA A 40 -12.52 -1.83 -4.39
N ALA A 41 -11.22 -1.69 -4.56
CA ALA A 41 -10.37 -0.98 -3.62
C ALA A 41 -9.19 -0.34 -4.35
N GLY A 42 -8.59 0.62 -3.68
CA GLY A 42 -7.48 1.35 -4.24
C GLY A 42 -6.91 2.36 -3.27
N TYR A 43 -5.95 3.10 -3.79
CA TYR A 43 -5.41 4.27 -3.12
C TYR A 43 -5.02 5.32 -4.14
N ALA A 44 -5.04 6.58 -3.73
CA ALA A 44 -4.41 7.66 -4.45
C ALA A 44 -3.11 8.03 -3.72
N LEU A 45 -2.00 8.06 -4.44
CA LEU A 45 -0.69 8.49 -3.93
C LEU A 45 -0.43 9.93 -4.39
N TYR A 46 -0.25 10.83 -3.42
CA TYR A 46 0.17 12.21 -3.64
C TYR A 46 1.69 12.29 -3.43
N GLY A 47 2.43 11.80 -4.44
CA GLY A 47 3.89 11.78 -4.45
C GLY A 47 4.49 12.88 -5.33
N SER A 48 5.61 12.61 -5.98
CA SER A 48 6.18 13.49 -7.02
C SER A 48 5.27 13.62 -8.24
N ALA A 49 4.40 12.63 -8.46
CA ALA A 49 3.23 12.69 -9.33
C ALA A 49 2.03 12.13 -8.55
N THR A 50 0.82 12.49 -8.97
CA THR A 50 -0.40 11.93 -8.39
C THR A 50 -0.81 10.67 -9.15
N MET A 51 -0.87 9.55 -8.42
CA MET A 51 -1.26 8.24 -8.95
C MET A 51 -2.57 7.78 -8.32
N LEU A 52 -3.35 7.01 -9.07
CA LEU A 52 -4.52 6.26 -8.60
C LEU A 52 -4.34 4.79 -8.97
N GLU A 53 -4.27 3.96 -7.96
CA GLU A 53 -4.14 2.52 -8.08
C GLU A 53 -5.48 1.88 -7.76
N LEU A 54 -6.04 1.15 -8.72
CA LEU A 54 -7.41 0.64 -8.64
C LEU A 54 -7.47 -0.85 -8.99
N SER A 55 -8.21 -1.59 -8.16
CA SER A 55 -8.64 -2.97 -8.43
C SER A 55 -10.15 -3.09 -8.30
N THR A 56 -10.76 -3.79 -9.25
CA THR A 56 -12.20 -4.15 -9.27
C THR A 56 -12.40 -5.68 -9.25
N GLY A 57 -11.37 -6.42 -8.84
CA GLY A 57 -11.37 -7.89 -8.81
C GLY A 57 -10.81 -8.57 -10.07
N GLN A 58 -10.48 -7.82 -11.11
CA GLN A 58 -9.92 -8.34 -12.38
C GLN A 58 -8.48 -7.90 -12.64
N GLY A 59 -7.69 -7.72 -11.57
CA GLY A 59 -6.33 -7.20 -11.63
C GLY A 59 -6.21 -5.80 -11.05
N VAL A 60 -5.02 -5.22 -11.19
CA VAL A 60 -4.68 -3.90 -10.63
C VAL A 60 -4.21 -3.02 -11.78
N ASN A 61 -4.71 -1.79 -11.87
CA ASN A 61 -4.30 -0.83 -12.87
C ASN A 61 -3.87 0.47 -12.19
N CYS A 62 -2.87 1.13 -12.74
CA CYS A 62 -2.36 2.40 -12.25
C CYS A 62 -2.66 3.51 -13.25
N PHE A 63 -3.22 4.60 -12.76
CA PHE A 63 -3.54 5.78 -13.52
C PHE A 63 -2.75 6.96 -12.95
N MET A 64 -2.17 7.78 -13.82
CA MET A 64 -1.47 9.00 -13.43
C MET A 64 -2.36 10.21 -13.75
N LEU A 65 -2.47 11.15 -12.81
CA LEU A 65 -3.19 12.40 -13.05
C LEU A 65 -2.38 13.29 -13.99
N ASP A 66 -2.99 13.69 -15.11
CA ASP A 66 -2.53 14.83 -15.91
C ASP A 66 -3.19 16.11 -15.35
N PRO A 67 -2.44 16.98 -14.65
CA PRO A 67 -3.01 18.19 -14.04
C PRO A 67 -3.41 19.25 -15.06
N SER A 68 -2.97 19.16 -16.33
CA SER A 68 -3.31 20.14 -17.36
C SER A 68 -4.75 20.00 -17.86
N ILE A 69 -5.28 18.77 -17.82
CA ILE A 69 -6.64 18.43 -18.28
C ILE A 69 -7.54 17.89 -17.15
N GLY A 70 -6.96 17.53 -16.00
CA GLY A 70 -7.70 17.02 -14.85
C GLY A 70 -8.13 15.56 -14.98
N GLU A 71 -7.42 14.75 -15.76
CA GLU A 71 -7.79 13.37 -16.09
C GLU A 71 -6.77 12.35 -15.57
N PHE A 72 -7.27 11.19 -15.15
CA PHE A 72 -6.43 10.05 -14.76
C PHE A 72 -6.17 9.15 -15.98
N ILE A 73 -4.94 9.17 -16.47
CA ILE A 73 -4.52 8.44 -17.67
C ILE A 73 -3.92 7.09 -17.26
N LEU A 74 -4.37 6.00 -17.88
CA LEU A 74 -3.82 4.67 -17.64
C LEU A 74 -2.34 4.62 -18.06
N VAL A 75 -1.44 4.37 -17.11
CA VAL A 75 0.01 4.27 -17.36
C VAL A 75 0.55 2.86 -17.20
N ASP A 76 -0.03 2.07 -16.28
CA ASP A 76 0.32 0.66 -16.09
C ASP A 76 -0.95 -0.21 -16.02
N ARG A 77 -1.00 -1.25 -16.87
CA ARG A 77 -2.13 -2.17 -16.96
C ARG A 77 -1.80 -3.52 -16.34
N ASP A 78 -2.76 -4.09 -15.63
CA ASP A 78 -2.70 -5.41 -14.98
C ASP A 78 -1.39 -5.67 -14.21
N VAL A 79 -1.05 -4.75 -13.32
CA VAL A 79 0.17 -4.77 -12.53
C VAL A 79 0.29 -6.07 -11.73
N ARG A 80 1.50 -6.62 -11.73
CA ARG A 80 1.89 -7.80 -10.96
C ARG A 80 3.15 -7.52 -10.17
N ILE A 81 3.11 -7.84 -8.89
CA ILE A 81 4.28 -7.75 -8.02
C ILE A 81 5.30 -8.85 -8.37
N LYS A 82 6.60 -8.54 -8.24
CA LYS A 82 7.67 -9.53 -8.40
C LYS A 82 7.54 -10.62 -7.33
N LYS A 83 7.82 -11.88 -7.70
CA LYS A 83 7.78 -13.03 -6.77
C LYS A 83 8.70 -12.87 -5.55
N LYS A 84 9.83 -12.16 -5.71
CA LYS A 84 10.77 -11.86 -4.62
C LYS A 84 11.39 -10.49 -4.82
N GLY A 85 11.28 -9.63 -3.80
CA GLY A 85 11.91 -8.30 -3.76
C GLY A 85 13.30 -8.32 -3.13
N LYS A 86 13.93 -7.14 -3.09
CA LYS A 86 15.23 -6.87 -2.43
C LYS A 86 15.15 -5.73 -1.41
N ILE A 87 13.95 -5.37 -0.99
CA ILE A 87 13.68 -4.27 -0.06
C ILE A 87 12.85 -4.83 1.09
N TYR A 88 13.12 -4.35 2.30
CA TYR A 88 12.23 -4.51 3.46
C TYR A 88 11.80 -3.12 3.96
N SER A 89 10.59 -3.02 4.50
CA SER A 89 10.03 -1.77 5.00
C SER A 89 9.37 -1.99 6.35
N LEU A 90 9.93 -1.36 7.38
CA LEU A 90 9.39 -1.26 8.73
C LEU A 90 10.08 -0.12 9.48
N ASN A 91 9.48 0.35 10.57
CA ASN A 91 10.15 1.28 11.49
C ASN A 91 10.97 0.51 12.54
N GLU A 92 12.28 0.40 12.29
CA GLU A 92 13.21 -0.27 13.22
C GLU A 92 13.39 0.45 14.57
N GLY A 93 12.87 1.68 14.73
CA GLY A 93 12.80 2.34 16.04
C GLY A 93 11.97 1.59 17.08
N TYR A 94 11.12 0.65 16.64
CA TYR A 94 10.37 -0.25 17.52
C TYR A 94 11.09 -1.58 17.82
N ALA A 95 12.37 -1.71 17.50
CA ALA A 95 13.10 -2.98 17.62
C ALA A 95 12.97 -3.68 18.97
N GLN A 96 12.92 -2.93 20.08
CA GLN A 96 12.76 -3.47 21.43
C GLN A 96 11.42 -4.21 21.65
N TYR A 97 10.40 -3.93 20.83
CA TYR A 97 9.06 -4.51 20.94
C TYR A 97 8.78 -5.56 19.86
N PHE A 98 9.75 -5.86 18.99
CA PHE A 98 9.55 -6.85 17.96
C PHE A 98 9.46 -8.25 18.54
N TYR A 99 8.52 -9.03 18.01
CA TYR A 99 8.50 -10.46 18.22
C TYR A 99 9.82 -11.09 17.73
N PRO A 100 10.29 -12.18 18.35
CA PRO A 100 11.55 -12.84 17.97
C PRO A 100 11.66 -13.12 16.47
N ASP A 101 10.59 -13.58 15.84
CA ASP A 101 10.55 -13.91 14.41
C ASP A 101 10.81 -12.71 13.51
N VAL A 102 10.35 -11.51 13.90
CA VAL A 102 10.60 -10.27 13.15
C VAL A 102 12.06 -9.88 13.27
N THR A 103 12.62 -9.98 14.47
CA THR A 103 14.05 -9.72 14.73
C THR A 103 14.93 -10.67 13.91
N GLU A 104 14.63 -11.97 13.92
CA GLU A 104 15.35 -12.98 13.13
C GLU A 104 15.25 -12.69 11.61
N TYR A 105 14.04 -12.37 11.14
CA TYR A 105 13.83 -12.00 9.73
C TYR A 105 14.71 -10.81 9.32
N LEU A 106 14.77 -9.75 10.12
CA LEU A 106 15.60 -8.57 9.84
C LEU A 106 17.09 -8.89 9.86
N GLN A 107 17.55 -9.72 10.80
CA GLN A 107 18.93 -10.19 10.82
C GLN A 107 19.27 -10.90 9.51
N LYS A 108 18.41 -11.81 9.03
CA LYS A 108 18.59 -12.49 7.74
C LYS A 108 18.55 -11.55 6.54
N LYS A 109 17.83 -10.43 6.61
CA LYS A 109 17.79 -9.42 5.54
C LYS A 109 19.04 -8.54 5.49
N LYS A 110 19.59 -8.20 6.65
CA LYS A 110 20.79 -7.38 6.82
C LYS A 110 22.09 -8.17 6.68
N PHE A 111 22.07 -9.44 7.08
CA PHE A 111 23.22 -10.34 7.07
C PHE A 111 22.83 -11.66 6.39
N PRO A 112 22.59 -11.63 5.07
CA PRO A 112 22.20 -12.82 4.33
C PRO A 112 23.32 -13.86 4.28
N GLU A 113 22.96 -15.12 4.53
CA GLU A 113 23.85 -16.26 4.33
C GLU A 113 23.77 -16.77 2.87
N GLY A 114 24.81 -17.50 2.43
CA GLY A 114 24.79 -18.21 1.15
C GLY A 114 24.88 -17.35 -0.11
N GLY A 115 25.50 -16.17 -0.03
CA GLY A 115 25.74 -15.30 -1.20
C GLY A 115 24.49 -14.61 -1.75
N SER A 116 23.37 -14.68 -1.03
CA SER A 116 22.18 -13.91 -1.38
C SER A 116 22.41 -12.42 -1.12
N GLY A 117 21.96 -11.55 -2.03
CA GLY A 117 22.20 -10.11 -1.91
C GLY A 117 21.49 -9.47 -0.72
N LEU A 118 22.14 -8.47 -0.12
CA LEU A 118 21.58 -7.63 0.93
C LEU A 118 20.23 -7.05 0.52
N HIS A 119 19.29 -6.98 1.47
CA HIS A 119 18.06 -6.23 1.26
C HIS A 119 18.21 -4.82 1.82
N CYS A 120 17.78 -3.83 1.05
CA CYS A 120 17.82 -2.43 1.46
C CYS A 120 16.61 -2.11 2.36
N GLY A 121 16.86 -1.46 3.48
CA GLY A 121 15.79 -0.90 4.31
C GLY A 121 15.24 0.38 3.68
N ARG A 122 13.93 0.44 3.48
CA ARG A 122 13.22 1.68 3.09
C ARG A 122 11.99 1.83 3.96
N SER A 123 11.84 2.95 4.64
CA SER A 123 10.63 3.28 5.40
C SER A 123 10.32 4.75 5.19
N VAL A 124 9.29 5.05 4.39
CA VAL A 124 8.85 6.43 4.11
C VAL A 124 8.04 7.00 5.30
N GLY A 125 7.42 6.14 6.11
CA GLY A 125 6.55 6.55 7.21
C GLY A 125 5.10 6.86 6.79
N SER A 126 4.78 6.69 5.50
CA SER A 126 3.42 6.77 4.98
C SER A 126 3.06 5.46 4.27
N MET A 127 2.01 4.78 4.73
CA MET A 127 1.64 3.43 4.24
C MET A 127 1.40 3.35 2.73
N VAL A 128 0.94 4.45 2.11
CA VAL A 128 0.69 4.53 0.66
C VAL A 128 1.97 4.70 -0.18
N ALA A 129 3.13 4.93 0.45
CA ALA A 129 4.39 5.33 -0.19
C ALA A 129 5.57 4.38 0.09
#